data_AF-A0A7Y6B202-F1
#
_entry.id   AF-A0A7Y6B202-F1
#
_cell.length_a   1.000
_cell.length_b   1.000
_cell.length_c   1.000
_cell.angle_alpha   90.00
_cell.angle_beta   90.00
_cell.angle_gamma   90.00
#
_symmetry.space_group_name_H-M   'P 1'
#
loop_
_entity.id
_entity.type
_entity.pdbx_description
1 polymer ?
#
loop_
_entity_poly.entity_id
_entity_poly.type
_entity_poly.pdbx_seq_one_letter_code
_entity_poly.pdbx_strand_id
1 'polypeptide(L)'
;MADPNLPPIGRQPSVRQVAPSIRTPWYGNIVRYDDRDGIQSGGERWTTQQAAAILQRGLDPLTCEAMEVRRQAVNAEVWSPVGSLPAVFAFDCPIIKRMAGGKVKVIAPDGQPKIVFANGWGHHPIRRPSQPEDGFSQARILGAGGSGARPVFSTTRRPIR
;
A
#
# COMPACT_ATOMS: atom_id res chain seq x y z
N MET A 1 0.91 4.45 -17.02
CA MET A 1 1.94 3.40 -17.13
C MET A 1 2.34 2.96 -15.72
N ALA A 2 2.27 1.67 -15.43
CA ALA A 2 2.76 1.10 -14.16
C ALA A 2 4.27 0.91 -14.26
N ASP A 3 5.01 1.79 -13.58
CA ASP A 3 6.28 1.46 -12.93
C ASP A 3 6.57 2.50 -11.82
N PRO A 4 6.81 2.05 -10.57
CA PRO A 4 7.62 2.80 -9.62
C PRO A 4 8.71 1.90 -9.00
N ASN A 5 9.46 1.27 -9.88
CA ASN A 5 10.76 0.61 -9.82
C ASN A 5 10.97 -0.63 -8.95
N LEU A 6 9.92 -1.29 -8.42
CA LEU A 6 10.05 -2.63 -7.83
C LEU A 6 8.79 -3.49 -8.08
N PRO A 7 8.94 -4.76 -8.50
CA PRO A 7 7.82 -5.71 -8.53
C PRO A 7 7.31 -5.97 -7.10
N PRO A 8 6.04 -6.40 -6.93
CA PRO A 8 5.56 -6.84 -5.63
C PRO A 8 6.42 -7.99 -5.10
N ILE A 9 6.90 -7.87 -3.86
CA ILE A 9 7.74 -8.90 -3.23
C ILE A 9 6.90 -9.99 -2.54
N GLY A 10 5.61 -9.73 -2.34
CA GLY A 10 4.68 -10.64 -1.70
C GLY A 10 3.37 -9.94 -1.34
N ARG A 11 2.62 -10.56 -0.41
CA ARG A 11 1.36 -10.01 0.08
C ARG A 11 1.58 -9.08 1.26
N GLN A 12 2.37 -9.45 2.25
CA GLN A 12 2.60 -8.63 3.44
C GLN A 12 3.86 -9.10 4.19
N PRO A 13 4.42 -8.28 5.10
CA PRO A 13 5.49 -8.74 5.98
C PRO A 13 4.97 -9.78 6.98
N SER A 14 5.85 -10.70 7.37
CA SER A 14 5.54 -11.76 8.35
C SER A 14 5.45 -11.23 9.77
N VAL A 15 6.29 -10.23 10.09
CA VAL A 15 6.20 -9.48 11.35
C VAL A 15 5.44 -8.19 11.09
N ARG A 16 4.31 -8.01 11.79
CA ARG A 16 3.43 -6.86 11.61
C ARG A 16 3.57 -5.94 12.81
N GLN A 17 3.97 -4.70 12.56
CA GLN A 17 3.90 -3.67 13.60
C GLN A 17 2.45 -3.15 13.70
N VAL A 18 1.78 -3.50 14.79
CA VAL A 18 0.43 -3.02 15.10
C VAL A 18 0.55 -2.05 16.28
N ALA A 19 0.43 -0.75 16.02
CA ALA A 19 0.35 0.26 17.07
C ALA A 19 -1.06 0.87 17.12
N PRO A 20 -1.61 1.17 18.30
CA PRO A 20 -2.94 1.79 18.43
C PRO A 20 -3.09 3.11 17.66
N SER A 21 -2.00 3.83 17.43
CA SER A 21 -1.96 5.07 16.64
C SER A 21 -1.94 4.85 15.13
N ILE A 22 -1.68 3.63 14.66
CA ILE A 22 -1.68 3.28 13.23
C ILE A 22 -3.12 3.00 12.81
N ARG A 23 -3.78 4.04 12.29
CA ARG A 23 -5.23 4.07 12.12
C ARG A 23 -5.84 3.05 11.14
N THR A 24 -5.08 2.36 10.29
CA THR A 24 -5.58 1.18 9.53
C THR A 24 -4.43 0.42 8.83
N PRO A 25 -3.85 -0.62 9.46
CA PRO A 25 -2.82 -1.44 8.81
C PRO A 25 -3.36 -2.10 7.53
N TRP A 26 -2.57 -2.19 6.45
CA TRP A 26 -2.96 -2.83 5.19
C TRP A 26 -2.63 -4.33 5.21
N TYR A 27 -3.11 -5.06 6.21
CA TYR A 27 -2.82 -6.48 6.38
C TYR A 27 -4.06 -7.25 6.79
N GLY A 28 -4.07 -8.54 6.49
CA GLY A 28 -5.05 -9.47 7.02
C GLY A 28 -4.43 -10.77 7.44
N ASN A 29 -5.24 -11.65 8.00
CA ASN A 29 -4.83 -13.01 8.27
C ASN A 29 -4.93 -13.83 6.99
N ILE A 30 -3.79 -14.23 6.43
CA ILE A 30 -3.72 -15.11 5.26
C ILE A 30 -3.65 -16.55 5.77
N VAL A 31 -4.46 -17.43 5.19
CA VAL A 31 -4.44 -18.86 5.51
C VAL A 31 -3.54 -19.59 4.50
N ARG A 32 -2.74 -20.55 4.95
CA ARG A 32 -1.84 -21.39 4.12
C ARG A 32 -0.80 -20.62 3.28
N TYR A 33 -0.26 -19.51 3.82
CA TYR A 33 0.81 -18.77 3.16
C TYR A 33 2.17 -19.48 3.29
N ASP A 34 3.09 -19.15 2.38
CA ASP A 34 4.52 -19.45 2.48
C ASP A 34 5.27 -18.23 3.02
N ASP A 35 6.23 -18.45 3.91
CA ASP A 35 7.04 -17.41 4.56
C ASP A 35 8.49 -17.56 4.13
N ARG A 36 9.00 -16.60 3.36
CA ARG A 36 10.41 -16.55 2.94
C ARG A 36 10.96 -15.17 3.24
N ASP A 37 12.10 -15.13 3.92
CA ASP A 37 12.82 -13.90 4.26
C ASP A 37 11.94 -12.85 4.95
N GLY A 38 10.97 -13.30 5.76
CA GLY A 38 10.06 -12.41 6.49
C GLY A 38 8.94 -11.81 5.63
N ILE A 39 8.66 -12.40 4.47
CA ILE A 39 7.59 -12.01 3.55
C ILE A 39 6.60 -13.16 3.36
N GLN A 40 5.31 -12.85 3.55
CA GLN A 40 4.22 -13.78 3.32
C GLN A 40 3.79 -13.74 1.85
N SER A 41 3.76 -14.91 1.21
CA SER A 41 3.34 -15.08 -0.19
C SER A 41 2.36 -16.25 -0.35
N GLY A 42 1.61 -16.26 -1.46
CA GLY A 42 0.62 -17.31 -1.74
C GLY A 42 -0.54 -17.35 -0.72
N GLY A 43 -0.95 -18.57 -0.38
CA GLY A 43 -2.08 -18.85 0.49
C GLY A 43 -3.44 -18.69 -0.18
N GLU A 44 -4.48 -18.74 0.66
CA GLU A 44 -5.86 -18.54 0.21
C GLU A 44 -6.04 -17.16 -0.43
N ARG A 45 -6.88 -17.10 -1.46
CA ARG A 45 -7.14 -15.86 -2.22
C ARG A 45 -7.51 -14.71 -1.30
N TRP A 46 -8.43 -14.94 -0.37
CA TRP A 46 -8.90 -13.95 0.60
C TRP A 46 -8.21 -14.07 1.95
N THR A 47 -7.97 -12.93 2.60
CA THR A 47 -7.72 -12.94 4.04
C THR A 47 -9.01 -13.32 4.79
N THR A 48 -8.88 -13.81 6.02
CA THR A 48 -10.05 -14.10 6.88
C THR A 48 -10.99 -12.89 7.01
N GLN A 49 -10.42 -11.69 7.11
CA GLN A 49 -11.16 -10.44 7.23
C GLN A 49 -11.84 -10.05 5.91
N GLN A 50 -11.18 -10.24 4.76
CA GLN A 50 -11.80 -10.05 3.45
C GLN A 50 -12.97 -11.01 3.26
N ALA A 51 -12.80 -12.31 3.56
CA ALA A 51 -13.86 -13.30 3.45
C ALA A 51 -15.09 -12.92 4.30
N ALA A 52 -14.88 -12.53 5.56
CA ALA A 52 -15.97 -12.05 6.42
C ALA A 52 -16.66 -10.81 5.84
N ALA A 53 -15.88 -9.84 5.34
CA ALA A 53 -16.40 -8.59 4.78
C ALA A 53 -17.14 -8.77 3.44
N ILE A 54 -16.74 -9.75 2.62
CA ILE A 54 -17.42 -10.18 1.39
C ILE A 54 -18.80 -10.73 1.75
N LEU A 55 -18.85 -11.70 2.67
CA LEU A 55 -20.10 -12.35 3.11
C LEU A 55 -21.07 -11.35 3.74
N GLN A 56 -20.58 -10.47 4.61
CA GLN A 56 -21.40 -9.40 5.22
C GLN A 56 -22.04 -8.46 4.20
N ARG A 57 -21.48 -8.37 2.98
CA ARG A 57 -21.99 -7.52 1.90
C ARG A 57 -22.86 -8.28 0.91
N GLY A 58 -23.15 -9.55 1.16
CA GLY A 58 -23.91 -10.40 0.24
C GLY A 58 -23.19 -10.68 -1.08
N LEU A 59 -21.85 -10.52 -1.11
CA LEU A 59 -21.03 -10.90 -2.26
C LEU A 59 -20.67 -12.38 -2.15
N ASP A 60 -20.53 -13.06 -3.28
CA ASP A 60 -20.06 -14.43 -3.32
C ASP A 60 -18.52 -14.47 -3.34
N PRO A 61 -17.86 -15.06 -2.33
CA PRO A 61 -16.40 -15.13 -2.28
C PRO A 61 -15.76 -15.91 -3.44
N LEU A 62 -16.49 -16.79 -4.12
CA LEU A 62 -15.96 -17.58 -5.24
C LEU A 62 -15.98 -16.78 -6.55
N THR A 63 -17.02 -15.97 -6.76
CA THR A 63 -17.28 -15.31 -8.05
C THR A 63 -17.08 -13.79 -8.02
N CYS A 64 -16.88 -13.18 -6.85
CA CYS A 64 -16.74 -11.73 -6.77
C CYS A 64 -15.59 -11.20 -7.63
N GLU A 65 -15.89 -10.10 -8.34
CA GLU A 65 -14.90 -9.35 -9.10
C GLU A 65 -13.83 -8.80 -8.15
N ALA A 66 -12.58 -8.88 -8.55
CA ALA A 66 -11.46 -8.38 -7.77
C ALA A 66 -10.44 -7.67 -8.66
N MET A 67 -9.63 -6.85 -8.03
CA MET A 67 -8.47 -6.24 -8.68
C MET A 67 -7.24 -6.42 -7.80
N GLU A 68 -6.10 -6.61 -8.44
CA GLU A 68 -4.83 -6.57 -7.75
C GLU A 68 -4.52 -5.12 -7.34
N VAL A 69 -4.32 -4.91 -6.04
CA VAL A 69 -3.94 -3.63 -5.46
C VAL A 69 -2.52 -3.70 -4.94
N ARG A 70 -1.66 -2.85 -5.51
CA ARG A 70 -0.27 -2.63 -5.12
C ARG A 70 -0.16 -1.46 -4.14
N ARG A 71 0.68 -1.62 -3.14
CA ARG A 71 0.96 -0.60 -2.12
C ARG A 71 2.42 -0.66 -1.71
N GLN A 72 3.09 0.49 -1.70
CA GLN A 72 4.39 0.61 -1.04
C GLN A 72 4.22 0.52 0.48
N ALA A 73 5.09 -0.26 1.11
CA ALA A 73 5.21 -0.33 2.55
C ALA A 73 5.50 1.06 3.13
N VAL A 74 5.02 1.33 4.34
CA VAL A 74 5.45 2.52 5.08
C VAL A 74 6.53 2.13 6.10
N ASN A 75 7.34 3.08 6.56
CA ASN A 75 8.43 2.79 7.51
C ASN A 75 7.96 2.18 8.84
N ALA A 76 6.69 2.40 9.20
CA ALA A 76 6.04 1.77 10.35
C ALA A 76 5.61 0.32 10.08
N GLU A 77 5.96 -0.25 8.93
CA GLU A 77 5.56 -1.58 8.49
C GLU A 77 6.78 -2.40 8.12
N VAL A 78 7.62 -1.84 7.26
CA VAL A 78 8.90 -2.41 6.86
C VAL A 78 9.91 -1.27 6.86
N TRP A 79 11.00 -1.43 7.62
CA TRP A 79 12.08 -0.46 7.60
C TRP A 79 12.69 -0.41 6.19
N SER A 80 12.83 0.80 5.65
CA SER A 80 13.48 1.05 4.36
C SER A 80 14.67 1.99 4.55
N PRO A 81 15.87 1.69 4.02
CA PRO A 81 17.00 2.59 4.09
C PRO A 81 16.70 3.95 3.44
N VAL A 82 17.36 5.00 3.92
CA VAL A 82 17.32 6.32 3.28
C VAL A 82 17.87 6.21 1.86
N GLY A 83 17.15 6.77 0.88
CA GLY A 83 17.52 6.70 -0.54
C GLY A 83 17.09 5.42 -1.26
N SER A 84 16.48 4.46 -0.55
CA SER A 84 15.87 3.28 -1.14
C SER A 84 14.37 3.46 -1.33
N LEU A 85 13.82 2.84 -2.37
CA LEU A 85 12.36 2.75 -2.51
C LEU A 85 11.79 1.75 -1.50
N PRO A 86 10.62 2.03 -0.91
CA PRO A 86 9.96 1.06 -0.06
C PRO A 86 9.56 -0.19 -0.84
N ALA A 87 9.53 -1.33 -0.15
CA ALA A 87 9.02 -2.58 -0.68
C ALA A 87 7.58 -2.42 -1.19
N VAL A 88 7.23 -3.13 -2.27
CA VAL A 88 5.86 -3.14 -2.81
C VAL A 88 5.18 -4.45 -2.43
N PHE A 89 3.97 -4.34 -1.88
CA PHE A 89 3.09 -5.47 -1.58
C PHE A 89 1.88 -5.45 -2.50
N ALA A 90 1.37 -6.62 -2.86
CA ALA A 90 0.19 -6.77 -3.71
C ALA A 90 -0.84 -7.72 -3.09
N PHE A 91 -2.11 -7.35 -3.24
CA PHE A 91 -3.25 -8.16 -2.81
C PHE A 91 -4.35 -8.16 -3.86
N ASP A 92 -5.00 -9.30 -4.04
CA ASP A 92 -6.33 -9.31 -4.62
C ASP A 92 -7.31 -8.66 -3.65
N CYS A 93 -7.97 -7.60 -4.09
CA CYS A 93 -9.01 -6.92 -3.32
C CYS A 93 -10.35 -7.02 -4.05
N PRO A 94 -11.39 -7.60 -3.41
CA PRO A 94 -12.74 -7.64 -3.96
C PRO A 94 -13.26 -6.22 -4.23
N ILE A 95 -13.89 -6.03 -5.38
CA ILE A 95 -14.45 -4.74 -5.80
C ILE A 95 -15.85 -4.61 -5.22
N ILE A 96 -16.08 -3.52 -4.49
CA ILE A 96 -17.40 -3.14 -4.00
C ILE A 96 -18.12 -2.32 -5.08
N LYS A 97 -17.43 -1.31 -5.64
CA LYS A 97 -18.01 -0.39 -6.63
C LYS A 97 -16.91 0.35 -7.41
N ARG A 98 -17.13 0.53 -8.71
CA ARG A 98 -16.35 1.45 -9.56
C ARG A 98 -16.99 2.84 -9.51
N MET A 99 -16.20 3.87 -9.25
CA MET A 99 -16.66 5.25 -9.04
C MET A 99 -16.30 6.14 -10.23
N ALA A 100 -17.05 7.23 -10.41
CA ALA A 100 -16.71 8.27 -11.38
C ALA A 100 -15.33 8.88 -11.07
N GLY A 101 -14.56 9.19 -12.12
CA GLY A 101 -13.20 9.72 -11.99
C GLY A 101 -12.10 8.67 -11.80
N GLY A 102 -12.35 7.41 -12.16
CA GLY A 102 -11.32 6.36 -12.20
C GLY A 102 -10.86 5.88 -10.82
N LYS A 103 -11.70 6.01 -9.80
CA LYS A 103 -11.47 5.45 -8.46
C LYS A 103 -12.29 4.17 -8.30
N VAL A 104 -11.77 3.22 -7.54
CA VAL A 104 -12.45 1.95 -7.25
C VAL A 104 -12.51 1.75 -5.75
N LYS A 105 -13.70 1.42 -5.23
CA LYS A 105 -13.90 1.07 -3.82
C LYS A 105 -13.76 -0.45 -3.69
N VAL A 106 -12.83 -0.88 -2.85
CA VAL A 106 -12.47 -2.29 -2.65
C VAL A 106 -12.52 -2.70 -1.18
N ILE A 107 -12.53 -4.00 -0.91
CA ILE A 107 -12.31 -4.56 0.42
C ILE A 107 -10.81 -4.81 0.60
N ALA A 108 -10.17 -4.02 1.46
CA ALA A 108 -8.75 -4.15 1.75
C ALA A 108 -8.45 -5.41 2.59
N PRO A 109 -7.18 -5.82 2.73
CA PRO A 109 -6.81 -7.05 3.44
C PRO A 109 -7.28 -7.10 4.91
N ASP A 110 -7.44 -5.94 5.54
CA ASP A 110 -7.99 -5.76 6.89
C ASP A 110 -9.53 -5.91 6.96
N GLY A 111 -10.19 -6.17 5.83
CA GLY A 111 -11.65 -6.27 5.69
C GLY A 111 -12.35 -4.92 5.59
N GLN A 112 -11.61 -3.81 5.69
CA GLN A 112 -12.20 -2.47 5.66
C GLN A 112 -12.35 -1.97 4.22
N PRO A 113 -13.40 -1.18 3.91
CA PRO A 113 -13.56 -0.60 2.59
C PRO A 113 -12.51 0.52 2.37
N LYS A 114 -11.77 0.45 1.27
CA LYS A 114 -10.79 1.48 0.88
C LYS A 114 -10.98 1.92 -0.57
N ILE A 115 -10.55 3.15 -0.87
CA ILE A 115 -10.61 3.72 -2.22
C ILE A 115 -9.22 3.64 -2.82
N VAL A 116 -9.11 3.05 -4.01
CA VAL A 116 -7.87 2.86 -4.76
C VAL A 116 -7.99 3.48 -6.15
N PHE A 117 -6.87 3.69 -6.81
CA PHE A 117 -6.85 4.12 -8.20
C PHE A 117 -7.22 2.97 -9.12
N ALA A 118 -7.89 3.26 -10.25
CA ALA A 118 -8.26 2.26 -11.25
C ALA A 118 -7.05 1.50 -11.84
N ASN A 119 -5.85 2.05 -11.74
CA ASN A 119 -4.61 1.39 -12.16
C ASN A 119 -4.05 0.38 -11.14
N GLY A 120 -4.79 0.08 -10.06
CA GLY A 120 -4.36 -0.90 -9.06
C GLY A 120 -3.43 -0.34 -7.99
N TRP A 121 -3.30 0.97 -7.82
CA TRP A 121 -2.48 1.53 -6.74
C TRP A 121 -3.33 2.00 -5.56
N GLY A 122 -2.93 1.60 -4.34
CA GLY A 122 -3.57 2.03 -3.10
C GLY A 122 -3.29 3.49 -2.72
N HIS A 123 -2.21 4.06 -3.24
CA HIS A 123 -1.83 5.47 -3.15
C HIS A 123 -0.87 5.82 -4.30
N HIS A 124 -0.59 7.11 -4.52
CA HIS A 124 0.40 7.51 -5.52
C HIS A 124 1.79 7.00 -5.09
N PRO A 125 2.42 6.09 -5.87
CA PRO A 125 3.67 5.49 -5.44
C PRO A 125 4.82 6.49 -5.47
N ILE A 126 5.71 6.39 -4.49
CA ILE A 126 7.01 7.07 -4.46
C ILE A 126 7.86 6.49 -5.59
N ARG A 127 8.49 7.35 -6.40
CA ARG A 127 9.32 6.94 -7.54
C ARG A 127 10.76 7.31 -7.28
N ARG A 128 11.70 6.57 -7.88
CA ARG A 128 13.06 7.08 -7.95
C ARG A 128 13.05 8.35 -8.79
N PRO A 129 13.87 9.34 -8.40
CA PRO A 129 14.16 10.45 -9.28
C PRO A 129 14.65 9.95 -10.64
N SER A 130 14.19 10.57 -11.72
CA SER A 130 14.53 10.15 -13.09
C SER A 130 15.95 10.53 -13.49
N GLN A 131 16.53 11.55 -12.84
CA GLN A 131 17.87 12.03 -13.15
C GLN A 131 18.79 11.99 -11.93
N PRO A 132 20.12 11.85 -12.11
CA PRO A 132 21.09 11.83 -11.01
C PRO A 132 21.08 13.08 -10.12
N GLU A 133 20.72 14.23 -10.69
CA GLU A 133 20.62 15.52 -9.99
C GLU A 133 19.31 15.69 -9.21
N ASP A 134 18.30 14.88 -9.51
CA ASP A 134 17.07 14.85 -8.74
C ASP A 134 17.37 14.07 -7.44
N GLY A 135 17.93 14.73 -6.42
CA GLY A 135 18.19 14.10 -5.12
C GLY A 135 16.90 13.74 -4.37
N PHE A 136 16.96 12.75 -3.47
CA PHE A 136 15.92 12.56 -2.46
C PHE A 136 16.03 13.65 -1.38
N SER A 137 15.43 14.83 -1.55
CA SER A 137 15.43 15.83 -0.48
C SER A 137 14.32 15.53 0.55
N GLN A 138 14.66 14.90 1.69
CA GLN A 138 13.86 15.06 2.90
C GLN A 138 14.18 16.43 3.50
N ALA A 139 13.40 17.46 3.16
CA ALA A 139 13.42 18.69 3.94
C ALA A 139 12.73 18.41 5.29
N ARG A 140 13.50 17.97 6.30
CA ARG A 140 13.09 18.14 7.68
C ARG A 140 13.26 19.62 7.98
N ILE A 141 12.20 20.41 7.85
CA ILE A 141 12.20 21.79 8.36
C ILE A 141 12.32 21.66 9.88
N LEU A 142 13.53 21.81 10.40
CA LEU A 142 13.77 22.04 11.82
C LEU A 142 13.18 23.42 12.13
N GLY A 143 12.11 23.44 12.93
CA GLY A 143 11.50 24.68 13.41
C GLY A 143 10.07 24.92 12.98
N ALA A 144 9.17 23.96 13.21
CA ALA A 144 7.75 24.26 13.42
C ALA A 144 7.15 23.13 14.26
N GLY A 145 6.95 23.39 15.55
CA GLY A 145 6.30 22.45 16.46
C GLY A 145 4.90 22.10 15.96
N GLY A 146 4.61 20.81 15.85
CA GLY A 146 3.27 20.33 15.52
C GLY A 146 3.29 18.96 14.87
N SER A 147 2.49 18.05 15.42
CA SER A 147 2.30 16.62 15.09
C SER A 147 1.73 16.33 13.69
N GLY A 148 1.95 17.21 12.71
CA GLY A 148 1.29 17.20 11.40
C GLY A 148 2.18 17.48 10.19
N ALA A 149 3.51 17.48 10.33
CA ALA A 149 4.41 17.68 9.20
C ALA A 149 4.41 16.45 8.27
N ARG A 150 3.44 16.40 7.35
CA ARG A 150 3.53 15.53 6.17
C ARG A 150 4.68 16.04 5.30
N PRO A 151 5.56 15.17 4.79
CA PRO A 151 6.55 15.58 3.80
C PRO A 151 5.82 16.17 2.59
N VAL A 152 6.14 17.43 2.26
CA VAL A 152 5.69 18.07 1.03
C VAL A 152 6.72 17.72 -0.04
N PHE A 153 6.32 16.91 -1.01
CA PHE A 153 7.15 16.58 -2.17
C PHE A 153 6.98 17.68 -3.22
N SER A 154 8.01 18.48 -3.44
CA SER A 154 8.07 19.40 -4.58
C SER A 154 8.46 18.60 -5.82
N THR A 155 7.55 18.47 -6.79
CA THR A 155 7.89 18.06 -8.16
C THR A 155 8.36 19.24 -9.02
N THR A 156 8.39 20.44 -8.44
CA THR A 156 8.85 21.64 -9.12
C THR A 156 10.37 21.58 -9.29
N ARG A 157 10.81 21.49 -10.55
CA ARG A 157 12.19 21.57 -11.04
C ARG A 157 12.87 22.92 -10.74
N ARG A 158 12.85 23.37 -9.49
CA ARG A 158 13.55 24.59 -9.10
C ARG A 158 14.77 24.23 -8.28
N PRO A 159 15.98 24.66 -8.69
CA PRO A 159 17.16 24.53 -7.87
C PRO A 159 16.91 25.28 -6.56
N ILE A 160 17.10 24.59 -5.44
CA ILE A 160 17.11 25.19 -4.12
C ILE A 160 18.39 26.05 -4.07
N ARG A 161 18.24 27.37 -4.01
CA ARG A 161 19.34 28.31 -3.72
C ARG A 161 19.62 28.35 -2.22
#